data_AF-A0A2C5WIK5-F1
#
_entry.id   AF-A0A2C5WIK5-F1
#
_cell.length_a   1.000
_cell.length_b   1.000
_cell.length_c   1.000
_cell.angle_alpha   90.00
_cell.angle_beta   90.00
_cell.angle_gamma   90.00
#
_symmetry.space_group_name_H-M   'P 1'
#
loop_
_entity.id
_entity.type
_entity.pdbx_description
1 polymer ?
#
loop_
_entity_poly.entity_id
_entity_poly.type
_entity_poly.pdbx_seq_one_letter_code
_entity_poly.pdbx_strand_id
1 'polypeptide(L)'
;MKENNKHIVFYSAEKDGFLESYKDKGSLVFTAVFTDRLEKALFLPLEPYDKQKDELDKLAEAFGCEVLIVEAEYNVTKLDGSDFERTEREPTFEDGFKALMELFAK
;
A
#
# COMPACT_ATOMS: atom_id res chain seq x y z
N MET A 1 -10.12 -11.12 -13.52
CA MET A 1 -9.13 -9.99 -13.59
C MET A 1 -7.74 -10.52 -13.27
N LYS A 2 -6.70 -10.07 -13.99
CA LYS A 2 -5.29 -10.42 -13.75
C LYS A 2 -4.46 -9.16 -13.61
N GLU A 3 -3.61 -9.08 -12.59
CA GLU A 3 -2.83 -7.88 -12.27
C GLU A 3 -1.42 -8.26 -11.85
N ASN A 4 -0.40 -7.62 -12.44
CA ASN A 4 0.99 -7.73 -12.02
C ASN A 4 1.43 -6.37 -11.49
N ASN A 5 1.78 -6.34 -10.21
CA ASN A 5 2.20 -5.13 -9.53
C ASN A 5 3.55 -5.31 -8.86
N LYS A 6 4.31 -4.22 -8.88
CA LYS A 6 5.54 -4.07 -8.11
C LYS A 6 5.29 -3.12 -6.96
N HIS A 7 5.73 -3.54 -5.78
CA HIS A 7 5.54 -2.82 -4.54
C HIS A 7 6.85 -2.77 -3.76
N ILE A 8 6.96 -1.79 -2.87
CA ILE A 8 8.03 -1.69 -1.90
C ILE A 8 7.50 -2.18 -0.54
N VAL A 9 8.33 -2.96 0.16
CA VAL A 9 8.09 -3.41 1.53
C VAL A 9 9.34 -3.19 2.38
N PHE A 10 9.17 -3.08 3.69
CA PHE A 10 10.27 -2.94 4.65
C PHE A 10 10.39 -4.24 5.45
N TYR A 11 11.59 -4.83 5.51
CA TYR A 11 11.86 -6.08 6.24
C TYR A 11 12.92 -5.86 7.32
N SER A 12 12.63 -6.26 8.55
CA SER A 12 13.57 -6.21 9.66
C SER A 12 14.14 -7.60 9.92
N ALA A 13 15.44 -7.77 9.69
CA ALA A 13 16.14 -9.01 10.03
C ALA A 13 16.20 -9.28 11.55
N GLU A 14 16.18 -8.22 12.37
CA GLU A 14 16.16 -8.35 13.84
C GLU A 14 14.84 -8.93 14.33
N LYS A 15 13.72 -8.55 13.72
CA LYS A 15 12.38 -9.03 14.07
C LYS A 15 11.94 -10.24 13.27
N ASP A 16 12.71 -10.62 12.26
CA ASP A 16 12.36 -11.61 11.24
C ASP A 16 10.95 -11.36 10.67
N GLY A 17 10.70 -10.14 10.21
CA GLY A 17 9.36 -9.75 9.77
C GLY A 17 9.29 -8.48 8.94
N PHE A 18 8.24 -8.39 8.14
CA PHE A 18 7.86 -7.23 7.36
C PHE A 18 7.14 -6.20 8.24
N LEU A 19 7.33 -4.91 7.95
CA LEU A 19 6.54 -3.85 8.57
C LEU A 19 5.08 -3.99 8.13
N GLU A 20 4.16 -4.28 9.06
CA GLU A 20 2.71 -4.35 8.82
C GLU A 20 2.07 -2.97 8.96
N SER A 21 2.45 -2.23 9.99
CA SER A 21 1.97 -0.87 10.22
C SER A 21 2.91 -0.12 11.15
N TYR A 22 2.85 1.20 11.10
CA TYR A 22 3.47 2.05 12.12
C TYR A 22 2.51 3.17 12.49
N LYS A 23 2.52 3.56 13.75
CA LYS A 23 1.72 4.67 14.25
C LYS A 23 2.58 5.64 15.03
N ASP A 24 2.43 6.92 14.73
CA ASP A 24 2.94 8.01 15.55
C ASP A 24 2.11 8.08 16.84
N LYS A 25 2.78 7.97 17.99
CA LYS A 25 2.15 8.18 19.32
C LYS A 25 2.30 9.63 19.82
N GLY A 26 2.80 10.54 18.99
CA GLY A 26 3.29 11.86 19.39
C GLY A 26 4.74 11.79 19.87
N SER A 27 5.29 12.93 20.35
CA SER A 27 6.64 13.08 20.95
C SER A 27 7.78 12.21 20.37
N LEU A 28 7.82 11.99 19.04
CA LEU A 28 8.79 11.14 18.32
C LEU A 28 8.74 9.63 18.64
N VAL A 29 7.73 9.11 19.33
CA VAL A 29 7.63 7.68 19.62
C VAL A 29 6.77 6.99 18.58
N PHE A 30 7.40 6.22 17.70
CA PHE A 30 6.73 5.35 16.76
C PHE A 30 6.50 3.97 17.37
N THR A 31 5.34 3.38 17.10
CA THR A 31 5.14 1.93 17.31
C THR A 31 5.04 1.27 15.96
N ALA A 32 6.08 0.52 15.61
CA ALA A 32 6.12 -0.34 14.43
C ALA A 32 5.63 -1.74 14.82
N VAL A 33 4.70 -2.27 14.03
CA VAL A 33 4.19 -3.64 14.14
C VAL A 33 4.76 -4.43 12.97
N PHE A 34 5.33 -5.59 13.27
CA PHE A 34 5.95 -6.48 12.29
C PHE A 34 5.18 -7.79 12.18
N THR A 35 5.25 -8.39 11.00
CA THR A 35 4.57 -9.63 10.64
C THR A 35 5.48 -10.51 9.79
N ASP A 36 5.45 -11.82 10.00
CA ASP A 36 6.15 -12.80 9.17
C ASP A 36 5.41 -13.08 7.84
N ARG A 37 4.19 -12.53 7.69
CA ARG A 37 3.32 -12.76 6.53
C ARG A 37 3.42 -11.62 5.53
N LEU A 38 4.01 -11.90 4.37
CA LEU A 38 4.13 -10.93 3.27
C LEU A 38 2.78 -10.31 2.86
N GLU A 39 1.70 -11.08 2.82
CA GLU A 39 0.35 -10.59 2.48
C GLU A 39 -0.23 -9.56 3.46
N LYS A 40 0.35 -9.43 4.65
CA LYS A 40 0.00 -8.41 5.65
C LYS A 40 0.99 -7.25 5.69
N ALA A 41 2.05 -7.30 4.90
CA ALA A 41 3.03 -6.24 4.86
C ALA A 41 2.41 -4.92 4.37
N LEU A 42 2.96 -3.81 4.84
CA LEU A 42 2.69 -2.50 4.27
C LEU A 42 3.31 -2.43 2.88
N PHE A 43 2.46 -2.50 1.85
CA PHE A 43 2.85 -2.34 0.46
C PHE A 43 2.79 -0.87 0.05
N LEU A 44 3.93 -0.32 -0.34
CA LEU A 44 4.03 1.02 -0.92
C LEU A 44 4.10 0.91 -2.45
N PRO A 45 3.30 1.68 -3.21
CA PRO A 45 3.47 1.72 -4.66
C PRO A 45 4.82 2.35 -5.03
N LEU A 46 5.43 1.91 -6.14
CA LEU A 46 6.75 2.38 -6.57
C LEU A 46 6.82 3.89 -6.78
N GLU A 47 5.89 4.45 -7.56
CA GLU A 47 5.96 5.86 -7.96
C GLU A 47 5.85 6.84 -6.76
N PRO A 48 4.92 6.67 -5.80
CA PRO A 48 4.92 7.44 -4.55
C PRO A 48 6.16 7.24 -3.69
N TYR A 49 6.73 6.03 -3.66
CA TYR A 49 7.96 5.75 -2.94
C TYR A 49 9.14 6.52 -3.55
N ASP A 50 9.31 6.49 -4.87
CA ASP A 50 10.39 7.20 -5.56
C ASP A 50 10.31 8.72 -5.35
N LYS A 51 9.09 9.29 -5.33
CA LYS A 51 8.88 10.72 -5.06
C LYS A 51 9.23 11.14 -3.63
N GLN A 52 9.24 10.21 -2.67
CA GLN A 52 9.49 10.46 -1.24
C GLN A 52 10.65 9.61 -0.71
N LYS A 53 11.55 9.18 -1.60
CA LYS A 53 12.55 8.16 -1.32
C LYS A 53 13.41 8.49 -0.11
N ASP A 54 13.91 9.71 -0.04
CA ASP A 54 14.80 10.13 1.05
C ASP A 54 14.13 10.09 2.44
N GLU A 55 12.84 10.38 2.52
CA GLU A 55 12.08 10.34 3.78
C GLU A 55 11.75 8.91 4.18
N LEU A 56 11.36 8.08 3.21
CA LEU A 56 11.02 6.68 3.41
C LEU A 56 12.25 5.83 3.73
N ASP A 57 13.40 6.14 3.16
CA ASP A 57 14.67 5.46 3.48
C ASP A 57 15.13 5.78 4.90
N LYS A 58 14.98 7.04 5.37
CA LYS A 58 15.23 7.40 6.78
C LYS A 58 14.27 6.70 7.73
N LEU A 59 13.01 6.53 7.32
CA LEU A 59 12.03 5.78 8.11
C LEU A 59 12.42 4.30 8.22
N ALA A 60 12.85 3.69 7.11
CA ALA A 60 13.35 2.32 7.10
C ALA A 60 14.60 2.18 8.00
N GLU A 61 15.55 3.11 7.91
CA GLU A 61 16.74 3.16 8.77
C GLU A 61 16.35 3.28 10.25
N ALA A 62 15.43 4.17 10.61
CA ALA A 62 14.95 4.35 11.98
C ALA A 62 14.27 3.08 12.54
N PHE A 63 13.67 2.27 11.67
CA PHE A 63 13.07 0.98 12.05
C PHE A 63 14.03 -0.20 11.93
N GLY A 64 15.27 0.01 11.48
CA GLY A 64 16.23 -1.07 11.25
C GLY A 64 15.78 -2.04 10.15
N CYS A 65 15.14 -1.51 9.10
CA CYS A 65 14.59 -2.27 8.00
C CYS A 65 15.44 -2.16 6.74
N GLU A 66 15.54 -3.26 6.01
CA GLU A 66 15.90 -3.29 4.59
C GLU A 66 14.69 -2.95 3.73
N VAL A 67 14.90 -2.20 2.65
CA VAL A 67 13.87 -1.85 1.68
C VAL A 67 13.94 -2.82 0.50
N LEU A 68 12.83 -3.52 0.24
CA LEU A 68 12.76 -4.58 -0.77
C LEU A 68 11.70 -4.27 -1.82
N ILE A 69 11.92 -4.74 -3.05
CA ILE A 69 10.91 -4.78 -4.11
C ILE A 69 10.24 -6.15 -4.11
N VAL A 70 8.92 -6.16 -4.10
CA VAL A 70 8.08 -7.36 -4.26
C VAL A 70 7.36 -7.25 -5.59
N GLU A 71 7.49 -8.29 -6.41
CA GLU A 71 6.67 -8.48 -7.61
C GLU A 71 5.61 -9.54 -7.31
N ALA A 72 4.34 -9.17 -7.44
CA ALA A 72 3.21 -10.04 -7.14
C ALA A 72 2.25 -10.10 -8.33
N GLU A 73 1.81 -11.33 -8.64
CA GLU A 73 0.76 -11.58 -9.63
C GLU A 73 -0.53 -11.99 -8.90
N TYR A 74 -1.59 -11.22 -9.12
CA TYR A 74 -2.91 -11.49 -8.58
C TYR A 74 -3.85 -11.99 -9.69
N ASN A 75 -4.56 -13.07 -9.38
CA ASN A 75 -5.64 -13.59 -10.21
C ASN A 75 -6.94 -13.54 -9.40
N VAL A 76 -7.95 -12.86 -9.92
CA VAL A 76 -9.27 -12.73 -9.27
C VAL A 76 -10.32 -13.47 -10.10
N THR A 77 -10.92 -14.46 -9.46
CA THR A 77 -12.00 -15.32 -9.97
C THR A 77 -13.12 -15.40 -8.93
N LYS A 78 -14.32 -15.79 -9.36
CA LYS A 78 -15.44 -16.06 -8.43
C LYS A 78 -15.23 -17.40 -7.72
N LEU A 79 -15.92 -17.63 -6.62
CA LEU A 79 -15.83 -18.89 -5.85
C LEU A 79 -16.24 -20.13 -6.68
N ASP A 80 -17.10 -19.95 -7.69
CA ASP A 80 -17.51 -21.00 -8.62
C ASP A 80 -16.48 -21.23 -9.75
N GLY A 81 -15.35 -20.51 -9.73
CA GLY A 81 -14.30 -20.57 -10.74
C GLY A 81 -14.59 -19.77 -12.01
N SER A 82 -15.76 -19.14 -12.12
CA SER A 82 -16.08 -18.27 -13.26
C SER A 82 -15.29 -16.96 -13.21
N ASP A 83 -15.14 -16.35 -14.37
CA ASP A 83 -14.41 -15.09 -14.50
C ASP A 83 -15.12 -13.96 -13.73
N PHE A 84 -14.31 -13.17 -13.03
CA PHE A 84 -14.73 -11.90 -12.45
C PHE A 84 -14.48 -10.76 -13.45
N GLU A 85 -15.56 -10.09 -13.82
CA GLU A 85 -15.54 -8.80 -14.52
C GLU A 85 -15.81 -7.69 -13.51
N ARG A 86 -14.97 -6.64 -13.56
CA ARG A 86 -15.15 -5.47 -12.71
C ARG A 86 -16.39 -4.71 -13.19
N THR A 87 -17.47 -4.75 -12.41
CA THR A 87 -18.66 -3.93 -12.68
C THR A 87 -18.37 -2.46 -12.36
N GLU A 88 -18.81 -1.55 -13.21
CA GLU A 88 -18.80 -0.12 -12.87
C GLU A 88 -19.68 0.11 -11.64
N ARG A 89 -19.14 0.82 -10.66
CA ARG A 89 -19.91 1.28 -9.50
C ARG A 89 -20.82 2.41 -9.99
N GLU A 90 -22.10 2.37 -9.59
CA GLU A 90 -22.97 3.53 -9.78
C GLU A 90 -22.38 4.75 -9.06
N PRO A 91 -22.35 5.93 -9.71
CA PRO A 91 -21.81 7.12 -9.09
C PRO A 91 -22.60 7.45 -7.82
N THR A 92 -21.88 7.61 -6.71
CA THR A 92 -22.49 8.03 -5.44
C THR A 92 -22.76 9.53 -5.46
N PHE A 93 -23.59 10.01 -4.52
CA PHE A 93 -23.82 11.45 -4.35
C PHE A 93 -22.51 12.22 -4.14
N GLU A 94 -21.55 11.66 -3.40
CA GLU A 94 -20.23 12.26 -3.19
C GLU A 94 -19.41 12.37 -4.49
N ASP A 95 -19.47 11.34 -5.35
CA ASP A 95 -18.81 11.37 -6.66
C ASP A 95 -19.41 12.47 -7.55
N GLY A 96 -20.74 12.58 -7.56
CA GLY A 96 -21.45 13.63 -8.30
C GLY A 96 -21.16 15.03 -7.78
N PHE A 97 -21.11 15.21 -6.45
CA PHE A 97 -20.77 16.48 -5.82
C PHE A 97 -19.31 16.89 -6.12
N LYS A 98 -18.37 15.95 -6.08
CA LYS A 98 -16.96 16.20 -6.43
C LYS A 98 -16.80 16.62 -7.89
N ALA A 99 -17.42 15.89 -8.83
CA ALA A 99 -17.38 16.22 -10.25
C ALA A 99 -17.96 17.61 -10.54
N LEU A 100 -19.02 18.00 -9.83
CA LEU A 100 -19.61 19.33 -9.92
C LEU A 100 -18.63 20.41 -9.41
N MET A 101 -17.96 20.20 -8.28
CA MET A 101 -16.96 21.14 -7.76
C MET A 101 -15.77 21.31 -8.71
N GLU A 102 -15.29 20.23 -9.33
CA GLU A 102 -14.21 20.26 -10.33
C GLU A 102 -14.60 21.06 -11.58
N LEU A 103 -15.89 21.05 -11.98
CA LEU A 103 -16.41 21.84 -13.10
C LEU A 103 -16.37 23.35 -12.83
N PHE A 104 -16.61 23.76 -11.57
CA PHE A 104 -16.60 25.16 -11.14
C PHE A 104 -15.22 25.66 -10.69
N ALA A 105 -14.25 24.77 -10.52
CA ALA A 105 -12.86 25.11 -10.20
C ALA A 105 -12.02 25.50 -11.43
N LYS A 106 -12.64 25.59 -12.61
CA LYS A 106 -12.03 25.92 -13.90
C LYS A 106 -12.49 27.29 -14.38
#